data_AF-A0A4R7UT77-F1
#
_entry.id   AF-A0A4R7UT77-F1
#
_cell.length_a   1.000
_cell.length_b   1.000
_cell.length_c   1.000
_cell.angle_alpha   90.00
_cell.angle_beta   90.00
_cell.angle_gamma   90.00
#
_symmetry.space_group_name_H-M   'P 1'
#
loop_
_entity.id
_entity.type
_entity.pdbx_description
1 polymer ?
#
loop_
_entity_poly.entity_id
_entity_poly.type
_entity_poly.pdbx_seq_one_letter_code
_entity_poly.pdbx_strand_id
1 'polypeptide(L)'
;MAEPESGEETPEKLVRVFADVLRGMRAPGLGYRELERRSGRPHDELHAATSGTTWPDWGTVDAFVTACGRNPDDVRAKWQETNAALGDNAVRFRYSPPPDGSAKEPESGVDGEGKPPRDRRRVRPALVVAAVVVVATVVAVLVIASSSGGGSGSGAGGPGVAMATTTTSSSRTGQSTSSRPTSRDPSGTSEKTTGATPTPGGTTGEDRTATQSPPNSVHATEPPDPRRYENVQEQREVELIQQQGYNWVDIEYWRHDAATPGELQIDPQGVFTNLGAKLTVIADTPQADRDRCEHAAGWRERVEFSELHVGSQLCALSHVGRYGSMVVRLVPGSPGSDGRFTFYGITWN
;
A
#
# COMPACT_ATOMS: atom_id res chain seq x y z
N MET A 1 20.02 -46.58 -11.35
CA MET A 1 18.93 -45.61 -11.59
C MET A 1 19.45 -44.29 -11.06
N ALA A 2 19.71 -43.32 -11.94
CA ALA A 2 20.12 -41.99 -11.53
C ALA A 2 18.90 -41.29 -10.93
N GLU A 3 19.02 -40.81 -9.70
CA GLU A 3 18.03 -39.89 -9.15
C GLU A 3 17.98 -38.65 -10.05
N PRO A 4 16.79 -38.17 -10.45
CA PRO A 4 16.70 -36.93 -11.19
C PRO A 4 17.27 -35.84 -10.28
N GLU A 5 18.36 -35.21 -10.70
CA GLU A 5 18.83 -33.98 -10.09
C GLU A 5 17.66 -33.00 -10.14
N SER A 6 16.97 -32.81 -9.01
CA SER A 6 16.02 -31.72 -8.86
C SER A 6 16.88 -30.47 -8.84
N GLY A 7 17.22 -29.98 -10.02
CA GLY A 7 17.96 -28.74 -10.20
C GLY A 7 17.17 -27.65 -9.50
N GLU A 8 17.63 -27.29 -8.31
CA GLU A 8 17.00 -26.29 -7.46
C GLU A 8 16.87 -25.01 -8.28
N GLU A 9 15.64 -24.58 -8.53
CA GLU A 9 15.41 -23.39 -9.34
C GLU A 9 15.83 -22.19 -8.52
N THR A 10 17.01 -21.63 -8.84
CA THR A 10 17.49 -20.46 -8.11
C THR A 10 16.52 -19.29 -8.31
N PRO A 11 16.37 -18.41 -7.31
CA PRO A 11 15.52 -17.21 -7.42
C PRO A 11 15.78 -16.39 -8.69
N GLU A 12 17.04 -16.25 -9.12
CA GLU A 12 17.40 -15.55 -10.35
C GLU A 12 16.84 -16.23 -11.60
N LYS A 13 16.82 -17.57 -11.64
CA LYS A 13 16.24 -18.33 -12.73
C LYS A 13 14.73 -18.08 -12.81
N LEU A 14 14.04 -18.09 -11.67
CA LEU A 14 12.61 -17.80 -11.60
C LEU A 14 12.26 -16.40 -12.14
N VAL A 15 13.02 -15.37 -11.74
CA VAL A 15 12.83 -14.00 -12.24
C VAL A 15 13.07 -13.91 -13.74
N ARG A 16 14.12 -14.54 -14.26
CA ARG A 16 14.42 -14.56 -15.71
C ARG A 16 13.34 -15.26 -16.52
N VAL A 17 12.85 -16.42 -16.05
CA VAL A 17 11.77 -17.16 -16.71
C VAL A 17 10.50 -16.31 -16.79
N PHE A 18 10.14 -15.60 -15.71
CA PHE A 18 8.97 -14.72 -15.74
C PHE A 18 9.18 -13.50 -16.66
N ALA A 19 10.37 -12.91 -16.69
CA ALA A 19 10.69 -11.84 -17.61
C ALA A 19 10.57 -12.29 -19.09
N ASP A 20 10.92 -13.53 -19.41
CA ASP A 20 10.69 -14.11 -20.74
C ASP A 20 9.21 -14.20 -21.09
N VAL A 21 8.34 -14.54 -20.13
CA VAL A 21 6.88 -14.51 -20.32
C VAL A 21 6.42 -13.10 -20.69
N LEU A 22 6.87 -12.07 -19.97
CA LEU A 22 6.52 -10.68 -20.29
C LEU A 22 7.04 -10.25 -21.66
N ARG A 23 8.29 -10.60 -22.00
CA ARG A 23 8.87 -10.31 -23.31
C ARG A 23 8.07 -10.96 -24.44
N GLY A 24 7.60 -12.19 -24.26
CA GLY A 24 6.77 -12.91 -25.22
C GLY A 24 5.38 -12.30 -25.44
N MET A 25 4.85 -11.57 -24.46
CA MET A 25 3.56 -10.88 -24.59
C MET A 25 3.64 -9.59 -25.39
N ARG A 26 4.83 -8.97 -25.49
CA ARG A 26 5.02 -7.70 -26.20
C ARG A 26 4.92 -7.89 -27.71
N ALA A 27 4.06 -7.11 -28.35
CA ALA A 27 3.93 -7.12 -29.80
C ALA A 27 5.24 -6.68 -30.49
N PRO A 28 5.62 -7.29 -31.63
CA PRO A 28 6.80 -6.88 -32.38
C PRO A 28 6.69 -5.41 -32.81
N GLY A 29 7.74 -4.63 -32.58
CA GLY A 29 7.79 -3.19 -32.89
C GLY A 29 7.23 -2.26 -31.80
N LEU A 30 6.63 -2.80 -30.72
CA LEU A 30 6.17 -2.00 -29.60
C LEU A 30 7.34 -1.62 -28.66
N GLY A 31 7.89 -0.42 -28.81
CA GLY A 31 9.02 0.07 -27.98
C GLY A 31 8.62 0.44 -26.54
N TYR A 32 9.58 0.49 -25.61
CA TYR A 32 9.31 0.83 -24.21
C TYR A 32 8.77 2.25 -24.00
N ARG A 33 9.20 3.23 -24.79
CA ARG A 33 8.62 4.60 -24.75
C ARG A 33 7.13 4.61 -25.12
N GLU A 34 6.72 3.73 -26.04
CA GLU A 34 5.30 3.58 -26.38
C GLU A 34 4.53 2.92 -25.26
N LEU A 35 5.13 1.90 -24.62
CA LEU A 35 4.54 1.26 -23.44
C LEU A 35 4.37 2.26 -22.30
N GLU A 36 5.37 3.08 -21.99
CA GLU A 36 5.30 4.13 -20.97
C GLU A 36 4.12 5.08 -21.21
N ARG A 37 3.93 5.56 -22.45
CA ARG A 37 2.77 6.41 -22.79
C ARG A 37 1.42 5.72 -22.58
N ARG A 38 1.37 4.39 -22.74
CA ARG A 38 0.12 3.60 -22.64
C ARG A 38 -0.18 3.15 -21.23
N SER A 39 0.85 2.74 -20.49
CA SER A 39 0.72 2.20 -19.14
C SER A 39 0.80 3.28 -18.06
N GLY A 40 1.37 4.46 -18.38
CA GLY A 40 1.68 5.49 -17.39
C GLY A 40 2.84 5.13 -16.46
N ARG A 41 3.55 4.01 -16.73
CA ARG A 41 4.70 3.56 -15.95
C ARG A 41 6.01 4.04 -16.59
N PRO A 42 7.02 4.47 -15.80
CA PRO A 42 8.30 4.92 -16.32
C PRO A 42 8.96 3.90 -17.24
N HIS A 43 9.61 4.38 -18.30
CA HIS A 43 10.38 3.57 -19.24
C HIS A 43 11.31 2.55 -18.55
N ASP A 44 12.06 3.01 -17.54
CA ASP A 44 13.09 2.20 -16.88
C ASP A 44 12.49 1.10 -16.00
N GLU A 45 11.33 1.34 -15.37
CA GLU A 45 10.58 0.34 -14.60
C GLU A 45 10.11 -0.80 -15.52
N LEU A 46 9.54 -0.46 -16.69
CA LEU A 46 9.08 -1.43 -17.68
C LEU A 46 10.23 -2.24 -18.29
N HIS A 47 11.37 -1.58 -18.53
CA HIS A 47 12.57 -2.24 -19.01
C HIS A 47 13.14 -3.21 -17.96
N ALA A 48 13.20 -2.78 -16.69
CA ALA A 48 13.72 -3.60 -15.59
C ALA A 48 12.81 -4.82 -15.30
N ALA A 49 11.49 -4.65 -15.40
CA ALA A 49 10.54 -5.77 -15.28
C ALA A 49 10.74 -6.86 -16.34
N THR A 50 11.16 -6.48 -17.55
CA THR A 50 11.30 -7.37 -18.71
C THR A 50 12.73 -7.82 -18.99
N SER A 51 13.73 -7.25 -18.31
CA SER A 51 15.13 -7.68 -18.40
C SER A 51 15.39 -8.97 -17.63
N GLY A 52 14.62 -9.22 -16.56
CA GLY A 52 14.83 -10.31 -15.61
C GLY A 52 15.87 -9.98 -14.53
N THR A 53 16.18 -8.70 -14.33
CA THR A 53 17.09 -8.24 -13.25
C THR A 53 16.35 -7.91 -11.96
N THR A 54 15.08 -7.55 -12.08
CA THR A 54 14.22 -7.11 -10.96
C THR A 54 12.90 -7.85 -11.02
N TRP A 55 12.34 -8.15 -9.84
CA TRP A 55 11.03 -8.76 -9.71
C TRP A 55 9.96 -7.66 -9.71
N PRO A 56 9.06 -7.56 -10.71
CA PRO A 56 8.06 -6.50 -10.76
C PRO A 56 6.93 -6.73 -9.74
N ASP A 57 6.35 -5.64 -9.24
CA ASP A 57 5.07 -5.71 -8.52
C ASP A 57 3.91 -6.04 -9.48
N TRP A 58 2.76 -6.41 -8.90
CA TRP A 58 1.60 -6.80 -9.70
C TRP A 58 1.04 -5.64 -10.54
N GLY A 59 1.06 -4.41 -10.01
CA GLY A 59 0.59 -3.22 -10.72
C GLY A 59 1.44 -2.90 -11.94
N THR A 60 2.75 -3.10 -11.89
CA THR A 60 3.64 -2.98 -13.07
C THR A 60 3.32 -4.04 -14.13
N VAL A 61 3.12 -5.30 -13.71
CA VAL A 61 2.79 -6.41 -14.63
C VAL A 61 1.44 -6.18 -15.31
N ASP A 62 0.41 -5.85 -14.53
CA ASP A 62 -0.94 -5.54 -15.01
C ASP A 62 -0.92 -4.41 -16.05
N ALA A 63 -0.25 -3.30 -15.73
CA ALA A 63 -0.12 -2.14 -16.62
C ALA A 63 0.66 -2.47 -17.90
N PHE A 64 1.73 -3.28 -17.80
CA PHE A 64 2.51 -3.74 -18.95
C PHE A 64 1.68 -4.62 -19.90
N VAL A 65 0.96 -5.61 -19.35
CA VAL A 65 0.15 -6.57 -20.12
C VAL A 65 -1.03 -5.87 -20.78
N THR A 66 -1.69 -4.97 -20.05
CA THR A 66 -2.76 -4.11 -20.57
C THR A 66 -2.26 -3.23 -21.71
N ALA A 67 -1.08 -2.58 -21.57
CA ALA A 67 -0.49 -1.75 -22.62
C ALA A 67 -0.09 -2.54 -23.87
N CYS A 68 0.21 -3.84 -23.72
CA CYS A 68 0.41 -4.77 -24.83
C CYS A 68 -0.90 -5.24 -25.49
N GLY A 69 -2.06 -4.88 -24.96
CA GLY A 69 -3.37 -5.30 -25.46
C GLY A 69 -3.67 -6.78 -25.18
N ARG A 70 -3.19 -7.29 -24.04
CA ARG A 70 -3.43 -8.65 -23.53
C ARG A 70 -4.29 -8.60 -22.27
N ASN A 71 -4.87 -9.73 -21.88
CA ASN A 71 -5.63 -9.83 -20.65
C ASN A 71 -4.69 -10.07 -19.45
N PRO A 72 -4.67 -9.21 -18.42
CA PRO A 72 -3.85 -9.40 -17.21
C PRO A 72 -4.09 -10.73 -16.48
N ASP A 73 -5.32 -11.25 -16.51
CA ASP A 73 -5.65 -12.50 -15.84
C ASP A 73 -4.86 -13.70 -16.41
N ASP A 74 -4.44 -13.64 -17.68
CA ASP A 74 -3.68 -14.71 -18.36
C ASP A 74 -2.30 -14.92 -17.72
N VAL A 75 -1.71 -13.88 -17.09
CA VAL A 75 -0.39 -13.95 -16.45
C VAL A 75 -0.48 -13.97 -14.91
N ARG A 76 -1.65 -13.64 -14.35
CA ARG A 76 -1.82 -13.48 -12.90
C ARG A 76 -1.45 -14.72 -12.11
N ALA A 77 -1.95 -15.88 -12.54
CA ALA A 77 -1.66 -17.15 -11.89
C ALA A 77 -0.14 -17.44 -11.90
N LYS A 78 0.54 -17.17 -13.01
CA LYS A 78 1.99 -17.40 -13.14
C LYS A 78 2.81 -16.45 -12.27
N TRP A 79 2.40 -15.18 -12.20
CA TRP A 79 3.03 -14.21 -11.32
C TRP A 79 2.87 -14.62 -9.85
N GLN A 80 1.67 -15.03 -9.42
CA GLN A 80 1.41 -15.48 -8.06
C GLN A 80 2.21 -16.73 -7.68
N GLU A 81 2.24 -17.73 -8.57
CA GLU A 81 3.05 -18.95 -8.40
C GLU A 81 4.53 -18.60 -8.23
N THR A 82 5.06 -17.75 -9.11
CA THR A 82 6.48 -17.36 -9.08
C THR A 82 6.80 -16.49 -7.87
N ASN A 83 5.89 -15.59 -7.48
CA ASN A 83 6.03 -14.77 -6.27
C ASN A 83 6.04 -15.65 -5.01
N ALA A 84 5.20 -16.68 -4.96
CA ALA A 84 5.19 -17.64 -3.85
C ALA A 84 6.47 -18.46 -3.79
N ALA A 85 6.99 -18.90 -4.95
CA ALA A 85 8.26 -19.64 -5.03
C ALA A 85 9.47 -18.79 -4.64
N LEU A 86 9.45 -17.48 -4.89
CA LEU A 86 10.52 -16.55 -4.49
C LEU A 86 10.56 -16.31 -2.97
N GLY A 87 9.41 -16.33 -2.29
CA GLY A 87 9.31 -16.02 -0.85
C GLY A 87 9.95 -14.68 -0.50
N ASP A 88 10.82 -14.67 0.51
CA ASP A 88 11.53 -13.46 0.97
C ASP A 88 12.46 -12.86 -0.10
N ASN A 89 12.93 -13.66 -1.07
CA ASN A 89 13.76 -13.15 -2.15
C ASN A 89 12.99 -12.19 -3.07
N ALA A 90 11.66 -12.28 -3.15
CA ALA A 90 10.86 -11.37 -3.95
C ALA A 90 11.09 -9.90 -3.57
N VAL A 91 11.27 -9.61 -2.27
CA VAL A 91 11.57 -8.26 -1.76
C VAL A 91 12.96 -7.83 -2.20
N ARG A 92 13.96 -8.72 -2.09
CA ARG A 92 15.34 -8.45 -2.51
C ARG A 92 15.43 -8.12 -4.00
N PHE A 93 14.73 -8.84 -4.86
CA PHE A 93 14.72 -8.59 -6.30
C PHE A 93 13.87 -7.37 -6.69
N ARG A 94 12.92 -6.92 -5.87
CA ARG A 94 12.19 -5.66 -6.11
C ARG A 94 13.06 -4.43 -5.89
N TYR A 95 13.81 -4.44 -4.79
CA TYR A 95 14.58 -3.29 -4.33
C TYR A 95 16.07 -3.41 -4.62
N SER A 96 16.47 -4.22 -5.61
CA SER A 96 17.87 -4.29 -6.00
C SER A 96 18.25 -2.92 -6.56
N PRO A 97 19.04 -2.09 -5.83
CA PRO A 97 19.43 -0.80 -6.35
C PRO A 97 20.13 -1.05 -7.69
N PRO A 98 19.89 -0.21 -8.71
CA PRO A 98 20.62 -0.34 -9.97
C PRO A 98 22.09 -0.45 -9.61
N PRO A 99 22.83 -1.45 -10.11
CA PRO A 99 24.24 -1.60 -9.77
C PRO A 99 24.89 -0.25 -10.02
N ASP A 100 25.57 0.27 -9.00
CA ASP A 100 26.10 1.65 -8.87
C ASP A 100 27.18 2.00 -9.92
N GLY A 101 27.24 1.21 -11.00
CA GLY A 101 28.14 1.28 -12.13
C GLY A 101 27.43 1.53 -13.46
N SER A 102 26.24 2.14 -13.50
CA SER A 102 25.92 2.99 -14.67
C SER A 102 26.87 4.19 -14.65
N ALA A 103 28.12 3.90 -15.03
CA ALA A 103 28.96 4.83 -15.75
C ALA A 103 28.03 5.58 -16.69
N LYS A 104 27.96 6.90 -16.54
CA LYS A 104 27.40 7.82 -17.53
C LYS A 104 27.66 7.20 -18.89
N GLU A 105 26.62 6.73 -19.56
CA GLU A 105 26.67 6.51 -21.00
C GLU A 105 27.31 7.79 -21.52
N PRO A 106 28.51 7.73 -22.14
CA PRO A 106 29.20 8.95 -22.52
C PRO A 106 28.20 9.71 -23.37
N GLU A 107 27.78 10.88 -22.85
CA GLU A 107 26.97 11.81 -23.61
C GLU A 107 27.66 11.87 -24.96
N SER A 108 27.01 11.30 -25.98
CA SER A 108 27.53 11.37 -27.34
C SER A 108 27.66 12.85 -27.59
N GLY A 109 28.91 13.32 -27.51
CA GLY A 109 29.29 14.68 -27.79
C GLY A 109 28.67 14.99 -29.13
N VAL A 110 27.69 15.89 -29.09
CA VAL A 110 27.25 16.62 -30.26
C VAL A 110 28.42 17.52 -30.63
N ASP A 111 29.43 16.91 -31.26
CA ASP A 111 30.34 17.62 -32.13
C ASP A 111 29.51 18.03 -33.34
N GLY A 112 29.22 19.33 -33.39
CA GLY A 112 28.70 19.94 -34.59
C GLY A 112 29.74 19.87 -35.68
N GLU A 113 29.47 19.12 -36.74
CA GLU A 113 30.08 19.40 -38.04
C GLU A 113 29.19 18.89 -39.19
N GLY A 114 28.72 19.84 -40.02
CA GLY A 114 28.39 19.61 -41.42
C GLY A 114 27.23 18.66 -41.76
N LYS A 115 25.98 19.13 -41.64
CA LYS A 115 24.85 18.53 -42.39
C LYS A 115 24.87 19.06 -43.83
N PRO A 116 25.22 18.27 -44.87
CA PRO A 116 24.96 18.71 -46.24
C PRO A 116 23.44 18.79 -46.49
N PRO A 117 22.98 19.71 -47.35
CA PRO A 117 21.56 19.90 -47.62
C PRO A 117 20.97 18.63 -48.23
N ARG A 118 20.05 17.98 -47.51
CA ARG A 118 19.32 16.83 -48.05
C ARG A 118 18.25 17.31 -49.01
N ASP A 119 18.52 17.01 -50.27
CA ASP A 119 17.69 17.20 -51.42
C ASP A 119 16.31 16.53 -51.24
N ARG A 120 15.24 17.27 -51.54
CA ARG A 120 13.84 16.83 -51.44
C ARG A 120 13.52 15.88 -52.59
N ARG A 121 13.86 14.60 -52.45
CA ARG A 121 13.46 13.58 -53.42
C ARG A 121 12.01 13.16 -53.17
N ARG A 122 11.09 13.76 -53.93
CA ARG A 122 9.71 13.31 -54.13
C ARG A 122 9.71 11.83 -54.54
N VAL A 123 9.12 10.98 -53.73
CA VAL A 123 8.70 9.62 -54.14
C VAL A 123 7.18 9.55 -54.06
N ARG A 124 6.61 9.17 -55.21
CA ARG A 124 5.16 9.06 -55.47
C ARG A 124 4.57 7.87 -54.71
N PRO A 125 3.30 7.93 -54.27
CA PRO A 125 2.62 6.78 -53.68
C PRO A 125 2.17 5.82 -54.77
N ALA A 126 2.55 4.55 -54.66
CA ALA A 126 1.99 3.45 -55.46
C ALA A 126 1.36 2.43 -54.51
N LEU A 127 0.03 2.49 -54.46
CA LEU A 127 -0.93 1.38 -54.47
C LEU A 127 -0.32 -0.03 -54.41
N VAL A 128 -0.55 -0.77 -53.32
CA VAL A 128 -0.71 -2.23 -53.38
C VAL A 128 -1.86 -2.64 -52.45
N VAL A 129 -2.97 -2.96 -53.10
CA VAL A 129 -4.09 -3.80 -52.64
C VAL A 129 -3.59 -5.24 -52.56
N ALA A 130 -3.94 -5.96 -51.47
CA ALA A 130 -4.28 -7.40 -51.40
C ALA A 130 -3.76 -8.08 -50.12
N ALA A 131 -4.65 -8.30 -49.13
CA ALA A 131 -4.62 -9.45 -48.21
C ALA A 131 -5.83 -9.41 -47.24
N VAL A 132 -7.05 -9.59 -47.76
CA VAL A 132 -8.30 -9.60 -46.93
C VAL A 132 -9.07 -10.94 -47.02
N VAL A 133 -8.54 -11.99 -47.66
CA VAL A 133 -9.38 -13.18 -47.98
C VAL A 133 -9.03 -14.46 -47.18
N VAL A 134 -8.03 -14.49 -46.29
CA VAL A 134 -7.61 -15.77 -45.65
C VAL A 134 -8.09 -15.96 -44.20
N VAL A 135 -8.63 -14.93 -43.53
CA VAL A 135 -9.04 -15.06 -42.10
C VAL A 135 -10.50 -15.53 -41.92
N ALA A 136 -11.32 -15.50 -42.98
CA ALA A 136 -12.73 -15.88 -42.89
C ALA A 136 -13.00 -17.41 -42.90
N THR A 137 -12.02 -18.26 -43.22
CA THR A 137 -12.25 -19.72 -43.35
C THR A 137 -11.88 -20.54 -42.12
N VAL A 138 -11.12 -20.01 -41.14
CA VAL A 138 -10.72 -20.77 -39.95
C VAL A 138 -11.74 -20.69 -38.80
N VAL A 139 -12.59 -19.66 -38.78
CA VAL A 139 -13.61 -19.49 -37.73
C VAL A 139 -14.84 -20.40 -37.94
N ALA A 140 -15.06 -20.93 -39.14
CA ALA A 140 -16.22 -21.78 -39.43
C ALA A 140 -16.04 -23.27 -39.02
N VAL A 141 -14.82 -23.73 -38.74
CA VAL A 141 -14.55 -25.16 -38.44
C VAL A 141 -14.52 -25.46 -36.93
N LEU A 142 -14.36 -24.45 -36.07
CA LEU A 142 -14.21 -24.67 -34.62
C LEU A 142 -15.51 -24.60 -33.80
N VAL A 143 -16.65 -24.24 -34.41
CA VAL A 143 -17.96 -24.17 -33.71
C VAL A 143 -18.77 -25.47 -33.83
N ILE A 144 -18.36 -26.43 -34.67
CA ILE A 144 -19.12 -27.69 -34.89
C ILE A 144 -18.67 -28.83 -33.96
N ALA A 145 -17.57 -28.69 -33.21
CA ALA A 145 -16.98 -29.81 -32.45
C ALA A 145 -17.36 -29.88 -30.94
N SER A 146 -18.23 -29.01 -30.43
CA SER A 146 -18.51 -28.94 -28.96
C SER A 146 -19.93 -29.32 -28.54
N SER A 147 -20.76 -29.86 -29.43
CA SER A 147 -22.11 -30.32 -29.09
C SER A 147 -22.26 -31.84 -29.14
N SER A 148 -21.74 -32.56 -28.14
CA SER A 148 -22.17 -33.93 -27.85
C SER A 148 -21.73 -34.41 -26.46
N GLY A 149 -22.72 -34.59 -25.57
CA GLY A 149 -22.59 -35.22 -24.25
C GLY A 149 -23.46 -34.48 -23.23
N GLY A 150 -24.70 -34.84 -22.92
CA GLY A 150 -25.32 -36.16 -22.94
C GLY A 150 -25.20 -36.79 -21.55
N GLY A 151 -26.11 -36.43 -20.63
CA GLY A 151 -26.14 -36.96 -19.26
C GLY A 151 -27.52 -36.79 -18.61
N SER A 152 -28.39 -37.77 -18.87
CA SER A 152 -29.71 -37.95 -18.27
C SER A 152 -29.67 -38.06 -16.75
N GLY A 153 -30.62 -37.39 -16.09
CA GLY A 153 -30.94 -37.59 -14.67
C GLY A 153 -32.35 -37.14 -14.36
N SER A 154 -33.34 -37.95 -14.76
CA SER A 154 -34.74 -37.80 -14.35
C SER A 154 -34.90 -38.09 -12.86
N GLY A 155 -35.41 -37.13 -12.10
CA GLY A 155 -35.89 -37.31 -10.74
C GLY A 155 -37.20 -36.53 -10.56
N ALA A 156 -38.32 -37.22 -10.76
CA ALA A 156 -39.67 -36.71 -10.51
C ALA A 156 -39.93 -36.59 -9.00
N GLY A 157 -40.65 -35.55 -8.57
CA GLY A 157 -41.13 -35.48 -7.20
C GLY A 157 -41.79 -34.17 -6.76
N GLY A 158 -43.05 -33.97 -7.15
CA GLY A 158 -44.05 -33.37 -6.24
C GLY A 158 -44.34 -31.87 -6.33
N PRO A 159 -45.63 -31.46 -6.50
CA PRO A 159 -46.06 -30.07 -6.56
C PRO A 159 -46.56 -29.55 -5.21
N GLY A 160 -46.54 -28.22 -5.02
CA GLY A 160 -47.42 -27.61 -4.02
C GLY A 160 -47.12 -26.17 -3.63
N VAL A 161 -48.14 -25.32 -3.78
CA VAL A 161 -48.43 -24.11 -3.00
C VAL A 161 -47.61 -22.87 -3.39
N ALA A 162 -48.09 -22.01 -4.30
CA ALA A 162 -49.14 -20.98 -4.18
C ALA A 162 -48.60 -19.58 -3.83
N MET A 163 -49.05 -18.64 -4.68
CA MET A 163 -49.20 -17.18 -4.52
C MET A 163 -48.88 -16.54 -3.17
N ALA A 164 -48.15 -15.42 -3.22
CA ALA A 164 -48.66 -14.13 -2.75
C ALA A 164 -47.86 -12.97 -3.33
N THR A 165 -48.52 -12.21 -4.21
CA THR A 165 -48.23 -10.83 -4.54
C THR A 165 -48.51 -9.95 -3.32
N THR A 166 -47.55 -9.13 -2.91
CA THR A 166 -47.85 -7.89 -2.17
C THR A 166 -46.88 -6.79 -2.59
N THR A 167 -47.43 -5.86 -3.36
CA THR A 167 -47.11 -4.43 -3.38
C THR A 167 -46.90 -3.91 -1.95
N THR A 168 -45.95 -2.99 -1.73
CA THR A 168 -46.17 -1.74 -0.98
C THR A 168 -44.97 -0.79 -1.12
N SER A 169 -45.28 0.39 -1.64
CA SER A 169 -44.48 1.61 -1.70
C SER A 169 -44.09 2.14 -0.32
N SER A 170 -42.99 2.88 -0.20
CA SER A 170 -42.96 4.16 0.53
C SER A 170 -41.66 4.94 0.33
N SER A 171 -41.87 6.12 -0.21
CA SER A 171 -41.08 7.34 -0.13
C SER A 171 -40.53 7.67 1.27
N ARG A 172 -39.30 8.18 1.34
CA ARG A 172 -38.93 9.14 2.40
C ARG A 172 -37.97 10.21 1.89
N THR A 173 -38.58 11.35 1.59
CA THR A 173 -37.96 12.67 1.44
C THR A 173 -37.36 13.08 2.79
N GLY A 174 -36.04 13.25 2.83
CA GLY A 174 -35.30 13.81 3.97
C GLY A 174 -34.73 15.17 3.59
N GLN A 175 -35.28 16.20 4.20
CA GLN A 175 -35.12 17.61 3.91
C GLN A 175 -33.84 18.13 4.59
N SER A 176 -32.89 18.67 3.82
CA SER A 176 -31.71 19.37 4.34
C SER A 176 -32.08 20.74 4.89
N THR A 177 -31.96 20.93 6.21
CA THR A 177 -31.94 22.26 6.82
C THR A 177 -30.50 22.74 6.94
N SER A 178 -30.19 23.75 6.13
CA SER A 178 -28.98 24.57 6.17
C SER A 178 -29.01 25.48 7.41
N SER A 179 -28.01 25.35 8.27
CA SER A 179 -27.79 26.26 9.41
C SER A 179 -26.54 27.10 9.17
N ARG A 180 -26.79 28.40 9.08
CA ARG A 180 -25.88 29.54 8.86
C ARG A 180 -25.09 29.86 10.15
N PRO A 181 -23.79 30.18 10.10
CA PRO A 181 -23.05 30.61 11.28
C PRO A 181 -23.23 32.11 11.55
N THR A 182 -23.58 32.45 12.79
CA THR A 182 -23.52 33.80 13.35
C THR A 182 -22.10 34.13 13.78
N SER A 183 -21.50 35.09 13.08
CA SER A 183 -20.30 35.82 13.48
C SER A 183 -20.60 36.69 14.72
N ARG A 184 -19.72 36.63 15.72
CA ARG A 184 -19.64 37.62 16.80
C ARG A 184 -18.18 37.79 17.22
N ASP A 185 -17.59 38.89 16.75
CA ASP A 185 -16.55 39.63 17.47
C ASP A 185 -17.12 40.13 18.82
N PRO A 186 -16.26 40.30 19.84
CA PRO A 186 -15.88 41.68 20.15
C PRO A 186 -14.41 41.87 20.54
N SER A 187 -13.93 43.04 20.14
CA SER A 187 -12.70 43.72 20.52
C SER A 187 -12.70 44.19 21.98
N GLY A 188 -11.48 44.42 22.51
CA GLY A 188 -11.19 45.23 23.71
C GLY A 188 -11.06 44.37 24.98
N THR A 189 -9.97 44.41 25.74
CA THR A 189 -9.49 45.62 26.43
C THR A 189 -8.06 45.40 26.93
N SER A 190 -7.23 46.44 26.80
CA SER A 190 -5.91 46.54 27.43
C SER A 190 -6.03 46.64 28.95
N GLU A 191 -5.24 45.87 29.70
CA GLU A 191 -4.86 46.25 31.06
C GLU A 191 -3.36 46.09 31.29
N LYS A 192 -2.80 47.19 31.77
CA LYS A 192 -1.43 47.48 32.12
C LYS A 192 -1.31 47.25 33.62
N THR A 193 -0.58 46.22 34.06
CA THR A 193 -0.27 46.04 35.48
C THR A 193 1.24 46.07 35.70
N THR A 194 1.63 47.13 36.38
CA THR A 194 2.94 47.44 36.93
C THR A 194 3.34 46.50 38.06
N GLY A 195 4.60 46.05 38.02
CA GLY A 195 5.56 46.10 39.13
C GLY A 195 5.26 45.37 40.43
N ALA A 196 5.99 44.29 40.68
CA ALA A 196 6.47 43.95 42.03
C ALA A 196 7.81 43.21 41.95
N THR A 197 8.84 43.84 42.52
CA THR A 197 10.15 43.27 42.86
C THR A 197 10.01 42.32 44.05
N PRO A 198 10.67 41.14 44.06
CA PRO A 198 11.00 40.46 45.29
C PRO A 198 12.49 40.53 45.61
N THR A 199 12.74 40.92 46.86
CA THR A 199 14.01 40.95 47.60
C THR A 199 14.65 39.56 47.73
N PRO A 200 15.99 39.46 47.82
CA PRO A 200 16.71 38.21 48.04
C PRO A 200 16.87 37.88 49.54
N GLY A 201 16.60 36.63 49.88
CA GLY A 201 16.97 35.95 51.13
C GLY A 201 16.64 34.47 50.93
N GLY A 202 17.51 33.50 51.12
CA GLY A 202 18.64 33.40 52.02
C GLY A 202 18.40 32.13 52.86
N THR A 203 19.16 31.07 52.57
CA THR A 203 19.46 29.92 53.46
C THR A 203 18.26 28.99 53.73
N THR A 204 18.31 27.69 53.43
CA THR A 204 19.05 26.68 54.20
C THR A 204 19.05 25.37 53.41
N GLY A 205 20.21 24.70 53.34
CA GLY A 205 20.33 23.39 52.74
C GLY A 205 19.55 22.35 53.53
N GLU A 206 18.73 21.59 52.81
CA GLU A 206 18.17 20.35 53.32
C GLU A 206 18.64 19.25 52.36
N ASP A 207 19.56 18.46 52.91
CA ASP A 207 20.24 17.33 52.31
C ASP A 207 19.18 16.23 52.06
N ARG A 208 18.44 16.35 50.96
CA ARG A 208 17.54 15.29 50.49
C ARG A 208 18.36 14.31 49.66
N THR A 209 18.83 13.27 50.34
CA THR A 209 19.15 11.98 49.76
C THR A 209 17.95 11.51 48.93
N ALA A 210 17.93 11.88 47.64
CA ALA A 210 17.00 11.35 46.68
C ALA A 210 17.38 9.88 46.48
N THR A 211 16.64 9.00 47.15
CA THR A 211 16.59 7.58 46.81
C THR A 211 16.14 7.51 45.34
N GLN A 212 17.11 7.42 44.43
CA GLN A 212 16.88 7.03 43.05
C GLN A 212 16.20 5.67 43.09
N SER A 213 14.90 5.65 42.78
CA SER A 213 14.23 4.40 42.47
C SER A 213 15.02 3.69 41.37
N PRO A 214 15.35 2.40 41.54
CA PRO A 214 16.16 1.68 40.56
C PRO A 214 15.48 1.73 39.18
N PRO A 215 16.19 2.08 38.11
CA PRO A 215 15.63 2.28 36.77
C PRO A 215 15.21 0.97 36.06
N ASN A 216 14.85 -0.09 36.80
CA ASN A 216 14.58 -1.41 36.23
C ASN A 216 13.57 -2.21 37.06
N SER A 217 12.53 -1.55 37.58
CA SER A 217 11.32 -2.28 37.96
C SER A 217 10.67 -2.78 36.69
N VAL A 218 11.04 -3.98 36.28
CA VAL A 218 10.31 -4.79 35.31
C VAL A 218 8.87 -4.81 35.80
N HIS A 219 8.01 -4.01 35.17
CA HIS A 219 6.58 -4.01 35.48
C HIS A 219 6.14 -5.47 35.40
N ALA A 220 5.71 -6.02 36.53
CA ALA A 220 5.13 -7.34 36.59
C ALA A 220 4.04 -7.38 35.53
N THR A 221 4.25 -8.21 34.50
CA THR A 221 3.35 -8.30 33.35
C THR A 221 2.01 -8.77 33.90
N GLU A 222 1.07 -7.84 34.05
CA GLU A 222 -0.31 -8.19 34.34
C GLU A 222 -0.73 -9.22 33.28
N PRO A 223 -1.30 -10.38 33.69
CA PRO A 223 -1.68 -11.41 32.74
C PRO A 223 -2.61 -10.76 31.69
N PRO A 224 -2.32 -10.97 30.39
CA PRO A 224 -3.05 -10.27 29.34
C PRO A 224 -4.55 -10.55 29.43
N ASP A 225 -5.40 -9.51 29.33
CA ASP A 225 -6.86 -9.69 29.27
C ASP A 225 -7.19 -10.57 28.05
N PRO A 226 -7.81 -11.75 28.24
CA PRO A 226 -8.12 -12.65 27.12
C PRO A 226 -9.03 -12.01 26.07
N ARG A 227 -9.87 -11.03 26.44
CA ARG A 227 -10.76 -10.32 25.51
C ARG A 227 -10.00 -9.50 24.48
N ARG A 228 -8.75 -9.11 24.79
CA ARG A 228 -7.89 -8.37 23.85
C ARG A 228 -7.66 -9.12 22.56
N TYR A 229 -7.61 -10.45 22.63
CA TYR A 229 -7.30 -11.32 21.50
C TYR A 229 -8.53 -11.97 20.86
N GLU A 230 -9.73 -11.65 21.37
CA GLU A 230 -10.96 -12.16 20.77
C GLU A 230 -11.19 -11.50 19.41
N ASN A 231 -11.42 -12.31 18.37
CA ASN A 231 -11.66 -11.85 17.01
C ASN A 231 -10.54 -10.99 16.39
N VAL A 232 -9.30 -11.16 16.86
CA VAL A 232 -8.13 -10.52 16.23
C VAL A 232 -7.97 -11.04 14.80
N GLN A 233 -7.87 -10.11 13.86
CA GLN A 233 -7.63 -10.41 12.46
C GLN A 233 -6.13 -10.43 12.14
N GLU A 234 -5.40 -9.40 12.56
CA GLU A 234 -3.96 -9.29 12.38
C GLU A 234 -3.32 -8.73 13.65
N GLN A 235 -2.10 -9.20 13.94
CA GLN A 235 -1.23 -8.64 14.97
C GLN A 235 0.19 -8.56 14.41
N ARG A 236 0.86 -7.41 14.59
CA ARG A 236 2.16 -7.18 13.96
C ARG A 236 2.97 -6.11 14.69
N GLU A 237 4.27 -6.31 14.76
CA GLU A 237 5.20 -5.22 15.04
C GLU A 237 5.49 -4.46 13.74
N VAL A 238 5.19 -3.17 13.75
CA VAL A 238 5.30 -2.28 12.60
C VAL A 238 6.39 -1.28 12.86
N GLU A 239 7.27 -1.12 11.88
CA GLU A 239 8.26 -0.07 11.81
C GLU A 239 7.92 0.87 10.65
N LEU A 240 7.82 2.16 10.97
CA LEU A 240 7.67 3.24 10.01
C LEU A 240 8.95 4.08 10.02
N ILE A 241 9.47 4.37 8.83
CA ILE A 241 10.70 5.13 8.63
C ILE A 241 10.38 6.32 7.73
N GLN A 242 10.94 7.51 7.97
CA GLN A 242 10.72 8.71 7.16
C GLN A 242 11.30 8.63 5.72
N GLN A 243 11.69 7.44 5.27
CA GLN A 243 12.15 7.17 3.93
C GLN A 243 10.95 6.88 3.01
N GLN A 244 11.03 7.36 1.77
CA GLN A 244 9.97 7.17 0.78
C GLN A 244 9.64 5.67 0.61
N GLY A 245 8.37 5.31 0.74
CA GLY A 245 7.88 3.95 0.54
C GLY A 245 7.85 3.06 1.79
N TYR A 246 8.43 3.51 2.91
CA TYR A 246 8.37 2.82 4.22
C TYR A 246 7.80 3.72 5.31
N ASN A 247 7.23 4.86 4.92
CA ASN A 247 6.70 5.85 5.83
C ASN A 247 5.22 5.64 6.13
N TRP A 248 4.62 4.50 5.75
CA TRP A 248 3.18 4.28 5.92
C TRP A 248 2.78 2.80 6.02
N VAL A 249 1.62 2.50 6.60
CA VAL A 249 0.93 1.19 6.56
C VAL A 249 -0.59 1.33 6.44
N ASP A 250 -1.28 0.32 5.93
CA ASP A 250 -2.74 0.21 6.03
C ASP A 250 -3.16 -0.25 7.44
N ILE A 251 -4.18 0.37 8.03
CA ILE A 251 -4.58 0.02 9.40
C ILE A 251 -5.19 -1.39 9.41
N GLU A 252 -5.93 -1.82 8.39
CA GLU A 252 -6.62 -3.11 8.41
C GLU A 252 -5.67 -4.30 8.54
N TYR A 253 -4.47 -4.18 7.99
CA TYR A 253 -3.51 -5.26 7.87
C TYR A 253 -2.15 -4.96 8.50
N TRP A 254 -1.89 -3.72 8.90
CA TRP A 254 -0.58 -3.27 9.38
C TRP A 254 0.56 -3.55 8.39
N ARG A 255 0.29 -3.49 7.09
CA ARG A 255 1.26 -3.82 6.02
C ARG A 255 1.60 -2.59 5.21
N HIS A 256 2.85 -2.57 4.77
CA HIS A 256 3.34 -1.68 3.72
C HIS A 256 2.93 -2.27 2.36
N ASP A 257 2.34 -1.47 1.49
CA ASP A 257 2.11 -1.80 0.08
C ASP A 257 2.69 -0.71 -0.83
N ALA A 258 3.97 -0.80 -1.18
CA ALA A 258 4.67 0.24 -1.94
C ALA A 258 3.93 0.84 -3.17
N ALA A 259 2.94 0.15 -3.74
CA ALA A 259 2.10 0.65 -4.82
C ALA A 259 1.01 1.67 -4.39
N THR A 260 0.49 1.60 -3.16
CA THR A 260 -0.71 2.34 -2.75
C THR A 260 -0.47 3.04 -1.41
N PRO A 261 -0.40 4.38 -1.31
CA PRO A 261 -0.16 5.02 -0.02
C PRO A 261 -1.24 4.63 0.98
N GLY A 262 -0.82 3.95 2.06
CA GLY A 262 -1.74 3.47 3.07
C GLY A 262 -2.18 4.54 4.04
N GLU A 263 -3.05 4.11 4.93
CA GLU A 263 -3.81 5.00 5.79
C GLU A 263 -2.99 5.68 6.86
N LEU A 264 -2.07 4.97 7.52
CA LEU A 264 -1.24 5.50 8.60
C LEU A 264 0.13 5.87 8.06
N GLN A 265 0.62 7.08 8.31
CA GLN A 265 1.92 7.54 7.84
C GLN A 265 2.70 8.26 8.94
N ILE A 266 4.00 8.47 8.73
CA ILE A 266 4.83 9.32 9.59
C ILE A 266 5.53 10.43 8.81
N ASP A 267 5.79 11.52 9.51
CA ASP A 267 6.66 12.62 9.08
C ASP A 267 7.47 13.15 10.28
N PRO A 268 8.24 14.25 10.17
CA PRO A 268 9.01 14.78 11.30
C PRO A 268 8.19 15.25 12.51
N GLN A 269 6.90 15.55 12.34
CA GLN A 269 6.05 16.12 13.40
C GLN A 269 5.31 15.03 14.17
N GLY A 270 4.87 13.97 13.48
CA GLY A 270 4.13 12.90 14.15
C GLY A 270 3.69 11.77 13.24
N VAL A 271 2.70 11.04 13.76
CA VAL A 271 1.96 10.03 13.01
C VAL A 271 0.66 10.67 12.53
N PHE A 272 0.33 10.48 11.27
CA PHE A 272 -0.89 11.02 10.68
C PHE A 272 -1.61 9.98 9.83
N THR A 273 -2.89 10.22 9.59
CA THR A 273 -3.72 9.37 8.76
C THR A 273 -4.19 10.07 7.50
N ASN A 274 -4.44 9.28 6.46
CA ASN A 274 -5.00 9.68 5.18
C ASN A 274 -6.27 8.88 4.89
N LEU A 275 -6.90 9.16 3.75
CA LEU A 275 -8.05 8.40 3.23
C LEU A 275 -9.29 8.37 4.15
N GLY A 276 -9.39 9.32 5.09
CA GLY A 276 -10.49 9.39 6.05
C GLY A 276 -10.31 8.50 7.29
N ALA A 277 -9.18 7.80 7.40
CA ALA A 277 -8.80 7.14 8.63
C ALA A 277 -8.47 8.15 9.74
N LYS A 278 -8.55 7.72 11.00
CA LYS A 278 -8.36 8.58 12.18
C LYS A 278 -7.60 7.87 13.29
N LEU A 279 -6.98 8.66 14.15
CA LEU A 279 -6.29 8.24 15.36
C LEU A 279 -6.86 8.95 16.59
N THR A 280 -6.74 8.31 17.74
CA THR A 280 -6.86 8.97 19.03
C THR A 280 -5.94 8.35 20.05
N VAL A 281 -5.39 9.16 20.94
CA VAL A 281 -4.55 8.71 22.05
C VAL A 281 -5.46 8.37 23.22
N ILE A 282 -5.26 7.21 23.82
CA ILE A 282 -6.03 6.73 24.97
C ILE A 282 -5.10 6.50 26.18
N ALA A 283 -5.70 6.32 27.35
CA ALA A 283 -4.93 6.02 28.56
C ALA A 283 -4.12 4.70 28.41
N ASP A 284 -2.87 4.73 28.89
CA ASP A 284 -1.91 3.63 28.78
C ASP A 284 -2.29 2.39 29.59
N THR A 285 -3.26 2.50 30.49
CA THR A 285 -3.84 1.36 31.21
C THR A 285 -5.37 1.51 31.29
N PRO A 286 -6.13 0.42 31.17
CA PRO A 286 -5.71 -0.94 30.81
C PRO A 286 -5.14 -1.02 29.37
N GLN A 287 -4.79 -2.20 28.87
CA GLN A 287 -4.42 -2.33 27.46
C GLN A 287 -5.62 -2.06 26.54
N ALA A 288 -5.35 -1.59 25.33
CA ALA A 288 -6.34 -1.32 24.31
C ALA A 288 -6.90 -2.64 23.78
N ASP A 289 -8.22 -2.69 23.69
CA ASP A 289 -9.01 -3.73 23.09
C ASP A 289 -10.03 -3.11 22.12
N ARG A 290 -10.84 -3.95 21.46
CA ARG A 290 -11.86 -3.50 20.52
C ARG A 290 -12.87 -2.56 21.18
N ASP A 291 -13.41 -2.94 22.33
CA ASP A 291 -14.46 -2.18 23.02
C ASP A 291 -13.98 -0.77 23.40
N ARG A 292 -12.76 -0.64 23.92
CA ARG A 292 -12.17 0.67 24.24
C ARG A 292 -11.94 1.52 23.00
N CYS A 293 -11.50 0.91 21.89
CA CYS A 293 -11.33 1.65 20.65
C CYS A 293 -12.66 2.06 20.02
N GLU A 294 -13.70 1.25 20.12
CA GLU A 294 -15.05 1.59 19.64
C GLU A 294 -15.65 2.79 20.38
N HIS A 295 -15.38 2.91 21.68
CA HIS A 295 -15.90 4.00 22.52
C HIS A 295 -14.91 5.17 22.67
N ALA A 296 -13.78 5.14 21.98
CA ALA A 296 -12.79 6.20 22.07
C ALA A 296 -13.35 7.51 21.47
N ALA A 297 -12.94 8.63 22.05
CA ALA A 297 -13.30 9.97 21.59
C ALA A 297 -12.05 10.73 21.13
N GLY A 298 -12.23 11.92 20.55
CA GLY A 298 -11.10 12.77 20.15
C GLY A 298 -10.39 12.33 18.87
N TRP A 299 -11.08 11.60 17.99
CA TRP A 299 -10.57 11.17 16.70
C TRP A 299 -10.06 12.33 15.85
N ARG A 300 -8.81 12.23 15.39
CA ARG A 300 -8.11 13.24 14.60
C ARG A 300 -7.20 12.58 13.56
N GLU A 301 -6.80 13.35 12.56
CA GLU A 301 -5.94 12.87 11.47
C GLU A 301 -4.46 12.88 11.83
N ARG A 302 -4.07 13.45 12.97
CA ARG A 302 -2.66 13.58 13.37
C ARG A 302 -2.48 13.49 14.87
N VAL A 303 -1.43 12.80 15.28
CA VAL A 303 -0.91 12.73 16.64
C VAL A 303 0.56 13.13 16.60
N GLU A 304 0.89 14.25 17.25
CA GLU A 304 2.26 14.76 17.30
C GLU A 304 3.15 13.83 18.16
N PHE A 305 4.43 13.68 17.81
CA PHE A 305 5.34 12.86 18.61
C PHE A 305 5.56 13.41 20.02
N SER A 306 5.34 14.70 20.25
CA SER A 306 5.38 15.32 21.58
C SER A 306 4.27 14.82 22.51
N GLU A 307 3.22 14.22 21.97
CA GLU A 307 2.12 13.61 22.73
C GLU A 307 2.36 12.12 23.00
N LEU A 308 3.42 11.54 22.43
CA LEU A 308 3.71 10.12 22.48
C LEU A 308 4.98 9.84 23.28
N HIS A 309 4.96 8.72 23.99
CA HIS A 309 6.11 8.13 24.63
C HIS A 309 6.08 6.60 24.44
N VAL A 310 7.16 5.92 24.83
CA VAL A 310 7.15 4.45 24.85
C VAL A 310 6.08 3.97 25.83
N GLY A 311 5.25 3.03 25.37
CA GLY A 311 4.09 2.54 26.11
C GLY A 311 2.78 3.28 25.81
N SER A 312 2.82 4.43 25.14
CA SER A 312 1.59 5.13 24.74
C SER A 312 0.68 4.23 23.93
N GLN A 313 -0.63 4.34 24.18
CA GLN A 313 -1.64 3.58 23.45
C GLN A 313 -2.47 4.48 22.54
N LEU A 314 -2.66 4.02 21.31
CA LEU A 314 -3.53 4.68 20.34
C LEU A 314 -4.61 3.72 19.87
N CYS A 315 -5.78 4.28 19.59
CA CYS A 315 -6.80 3.63 18.78
C CYS A 315 -6.76 4.22 17.37
N ALA A 316 -6.94 3.35 16.39
CA ALA A 316 -6.99 3.67 14.98
C ALA A 316 -8.35 3.27 14.41
N LEU A 317 -8.92 4.10 13.55
CA LEU A 317 -10.15 3.84 12.81
C LEU A 317 -9.83 3.96 11.33
N SER A 318 -9.98 2.86 10.61
CA SER A 318 -9.73 2.81 9.17
C SER A 318 -10.88 3.44 8.37
N HIS A 319 -10.64 3.75 7.11
CA HIS A 319 -11.62 4.35 6.21
C HIS A 319 -12.83 3.44 5.94
N VAL A 320 -12.68 2.13 6.08
CA VAL A 320 -13.79 1.15 5.98
C VAL A 320 -14.46 0.87 7.33
N GLY A 321 -14.11 1.62 8.38
CA GLY A 321 -14.75 1.52 9.69
C GLY A 321 -14.20 0.39 10.57
N ARG A 322 -12.96 -0.06 10.34
CA ARG A 322 -12.31 -1.07 11.19
C ARG A 322 -11.50 -0.43 12.29
N TYR A 323 -11.51 -1.05 13.47
CA TYR A 323 -10.72 -0.60 14.60
C TYR A 323 -9.38 -1.33 14.69
N GLY A 324 -8.35 -0.57 15.04
CA GLY A 324 -7.05 -1.08 15.41
C GLY A 324 -6.57 -0.46 16.71
N SER A 325 -5.67 -1.15 17.41
CA SER A 325 -4.92 -0.58 18.53
C SER A 325 -3.42 -0.60 18.22
N MET A 326 -2.70 0.37 18.78
CA MET A 326 -1.26 0.50 18.66
C MET A 326 -0.66 0.70 20.05
N VAL A 327 0.40 -0.05 20.36
CA VAL A 327 1.23 0.20 21.55
C VAL A 327 2.60 0.67 21.08
N VAL A 328 2.95 1.91 21.38
CA VAL A 328 4.19 2.55 20.95
C VAL A 328 5.39 1.86 21.61
N ARG A 329 6.33 1.40 20.79
CA ARG A 329 7.60 0.77 21.23
C ARG A 329 8.78 1.74 21.10
N LEU A 330 8.74 2.62 20.11
CA LEU A 330 9.81 3.57 19.81
C LEU A 330 9.23 4.83 19.18
N VAL A 331 9.64 6.00 19.65
CA VAL A 331 9.26 7.32 19.10
C VAL A 331 10.50 7.99 18.50
N PRO A 332 10.40 8.61 17.31
CA PRO A 332 11.50 9.39 16.74
C PRO A 332 12.04 10.44 17.73
N GLY A 333 13.37 10.54 17.82
CA GLY A 333 14.05 11.40 18.78
C GLY A 333 14.39 10.70 20.11
N SER A 334 13.84 9.51 20.37
CA SER A 334 14.33 8.65 21.46
C SER A 334 15.76 8.16 21.15
N PRO A 335 16.64 7.94 22.14
CA PRO A 335 17.96 7.35 21.93
C PRO A 335 17.86 6.04 21.13
N GLY A 336 18.61 5.94 20.02
CA GLY A 336 18.60 4.76 19.15
C GLY A 336 17.43 4.68 18.16
N SER A 337 16.55 5.68 18.12
CA SER A 337 15.41 5.64 17.20
C SER A 337 15.81 5.80 15.73
N ASP A 338 16.89 6.51 15.41
CA ASP A 338 17.32 6.80 14.03
C ASP A 338 16.18 7.34 13.13
N GLY A 339 15.22 8.07 13.72
CA GLY A 339 14.03 8.58 13.02
C GLY A 339 12.92 7.55 12.80
N ARG A 340 13.01 6.38 13.42
CA ARG A 340 12.02 5.30 13.34
C ARG A 340 10.92 5.48 14.35
N PHE A 341 9.71 5.14 13.93
CA PHE A 341 8.55 4.96 14.79
C PHE A 341 8.15 3.49 14.76
N THR A 342 8.18 2.83 15.91
CA THR A 342 7.85 1.40 16.03
C THR A 342 6.69 1.23 16.98
N PHE A 343 5.74 0.37 16.61
CA PHE A 343 4.60 0.03 17.46
C PHE A 343 4.18 -1.41 17.26
N TYR A 344 3.48 -1.96 18.25
CA TYR A 344 2.77 -3.23 18.12
C TYR A 344 1.29 -2.96 17.82
N GLY A 345 0.85 -3.35 16.63
CA GLY A 345 -0.52 -3.16 16.14
C GLY A 345 -1.37 -4.42 16.26
N ILE A 346 -2.65 -4.25 16.61
CA ILE A 346 -3.68 -5.30 16.57
C ILE A 346 -4.90 -4.74 15.83
N THR A 347 -5.51 -5.52 14.93
CA THR A 347 -6.80 -5.17 14.31
C THR A 347 -7.88 -6.20 14.58
N TRP A 348 -9.12 -5.72 14.56
CA TRP A 348 -10.33 -6.53 14.71
C TRP A 348 -11.26 -6.29 13.53
N ASN A 349 -12.08 -7.31 13.21
CA ASN A 349 -13.26 -7.14 12.36
C ASN A 349 -14.39 -6.44 13.11
#